data_AF-A0A820LNN0-F1
#
_entry.id   AF-A0A820LNN0-F1
#
_cell.length_a   1.000
_cell.length_b   1.000
_cell.length_c   1.000
_cell.angle_alpha   90.00
_cell.angle_beta   90.00
_cell.angle_gamma   90.00
#
_symmetry.space_group_name_H-M   'P 1'
#
loop_
_entity.id
_entity.type
_entity.pdbx_description
1 polymer ?
#
loop_
_entity_poly.entity_id
_entity_poly.type
_entity_poly.pdbx_seq_one_letter_code
_entity_poly.pdbx_strand_id
1 'polypeptide(L)'
;LGKEVRFPFLDEQVVDYLHSIPIWYKADLRLGRGIGEKYLLRYVARQYLSLPQSSTYPKRAIQFGSRIAKLESRKEKASDQCSRLTTDNNNIDNED
;
A
#
# COMPACT_ATOMS: atom_id res chain seq x y z
N LEU A 1 6.91 19.39 12.97
CA LEU A 1 7.75 19.18 11.76
C LEU A 1 6.86 18.71 10.62
N GLY A 2 6.86 19.41 9.48
CA GLY A 2 6.17 18.94 8.27
C GLY A 2 6.95 17.80 7.63
N LYS A 3 6.25 16.71 7.27
CA LYS A 3 6.80 15.65 6.42
C LYS A 3 6.08 15.70 5.09
N GLU A 4 6.83 15.85 4.01
CA GLU A 4 6.29 15.76 2.66
C GLU A 4 6.24 14.30 2.21
N VAL A 5 5.13 13.87 1.62
CA VAL A 5 4.98 12.53 1.07
C VAL A 5 5.28 12.57 -0.42
N ARG A 6 6.15 11.67 -0.89
CA ARG A 6 6.47 11.49 -2.31
C ARG A 6 5.91 10.14 -2.79
N PHE A 7 5.37 10.13 -4.00
CA PHE A 7 4.79 8.93 -4.63
C PHE A 7 5.45 8.64 -5.99
N PRO A 8 6.67 8.09 -6.03
CA PRO A 8 7.42 7.90 -7.28
C PRO A 8 6.69 7.08 -8.35
N PHE A 9 5.83 6.14 -7.95
CA PHE A 9 5.03 5.34 -8.89
C PHE A 9 3.83 6.08 -9.50
N LEU A 10 3.57 7.32 -9.07
CA LEU A 10 2.58 8.23 -9.63
C LEU A 10 3.21 9.38 -10.43
N ASP A 11 4.53 9.32 -10.66
CA ASP A 11 5.21 10.26 -11.55
C ASP A 11 4.69 10.14 -12.99
N GLU A 12 4.57 11.28 -13.69
CA GLU A 12 4.01 11.35 -15.05
C GLU A 12 4.76 10.45 -16.04
N GLN A 13 6.10 10.48 -16.01
CA GLN A 13 6.91 9.67 -16.94
C GLN A 13 6.74 8.17 -16.69
N VAL A 14 6.58 7.78 -15.41
CA VAL A 14 6.33 6.38 -15.05
C VAL A 14 4.95 5.95 -15.55
N VAL A 15 3.92 6.79 -15.37
CA VAL A 15 2.56 6.50 -15.81
C VAL A 15 2.49 6.41 -17.33
N ASP A 16 3.10 7.34 -18.04
CA ASP A 16 3.12 7.38 -19.52
C ASP A 16 3.81 6.15 -20.11
N TYR A 17 4.96 5.75 -19.56
CA TYR A 17 5.64 4.52 -19.99
C TYR A 17 4.79 3.28 -19.72
N LEU A 18 4.18 3.19 -18.53
CA LEU A 18 3.30 2.06 -18.21
C LEU A 18 2.05 2.06 -19.08
N HIS A 19 1.57 3.22 -19.51
CA HIS A 19 0.44 3.33 -20.42
C HIS A 19 0.78 2.82 -21.83
N SER A 20 1.98 3.12 -22.34
CA SER A 20 2.40 2.73 -23.70
C SER A 20 2.65 1.23 -23.87
N ILE A 21 2.88 0.48 -22.78
CA ILE A 21 3.15 -0.95 -22.87
C ILE A 21 1.86 -1.81 -22.78
N PRO A 22 1.78 -2.92 -23.52
CA PRO A 22 0.64 -3.84 -23.43
C PRO A 22 0.43 -4.43 -22.03
N ILE A 23 -0.83 -4.77 -21.72
CA ILE A 23 -1.20 -5.25 -20.37
C ILE A 23 -0.49 -6.54 -19.97
N TRP A 24 -0.22 -7.46 -20.90
CA TRP A 24 0.43 -8.75 -20.60
C TRP A 24 1.89 -8.60 -20.15
N TYR A 25 2.56 -7.49 -20.48
CA TYR A 25 3.87 -7.17 -19.91
C TYR A 25 3.76 -6.67 -18.46
N LYS A 26 2.65 -5.99 -18.13
CA LYS A 26 2.38 -5.45 -16.80
C LYS A 26 1.84 -6.51 -15.83
N ALA A 27 0.95 -7.37 -16.31
CA ALA A 27 0.29 -8.41 -15.53
C ALA A 27 -0.22 -9.56 -16.41
N ASP A 28 -0.08 -10.79 -15.92
CA ASP A 28 -0.71 -11.98 -16.50
C ASP A 28 -1.60 -12.67 -15.46
N LEU A 29 -2.87 -12.27 -15.43
CA LEU A 29 -3.84 -12.76 -14.43
C LEU A 29 -4.32 -14.20 -14.67
N ARG A 30 -3.81 -14.88 -15.71
CA ARG A 30 -4.01 -16.32 -15.89
C ARG A 30 -3.14 -17.14 -14.93
N LEU A 31 -2.07 -16.54 -14.43
CA LEU A 31 -1.17 -17.15 -13.46
C LEU A 31 -1.76 -17.07 -12.04
N GLY A 32 -1.26 -17.94 -11.16
CA GLY A 32 -1.68 -17.97 -9.76
C GLY A 32 -1.40 -16.67 -8.99
N ARG A 33 -2.09 -16.53 -7.85
CA ARG A 33 -1.94 -15.37 -6.94
C ARG A 33 -0.48 -15.16 -6.55
N GLY A 34 -0.02 -13.91 -6.58
CA GLY A 34 1.37 -13.56 -6.27
C GLY A 34 2.37 -13.78 -7.40
N ILE A 35 1.95 -14.34 -8.54
CA ILE A 35 2.82 -14.57 -9.71
C ILE A 35 2.51 -13.54 -10.80
N GLY A 36 1.27 -13.54 -11.30
CA GLY A 36 0.85 -12.74 -12.45
C GLY A 36 0.60 -11.26 -12.18
N GLU A 37 0.27 -10.93 -10.93
CA GLU A 37 0.00 -9.56 -10.51
C GLU A 37 1.29 -8.74 -10.49
N LYS A 38 1.31 -7.54 -11.06
CA LYS A 38 2.48 -6.64 -11.06
C LYS A 38 3.74 -7.30 -11.65
N TYR A 39 3.56 -8.11 -12.69
CA TYR A 39 4.59 -8.95 -13.29
C TYR A 39 5.86 -8.16 -13.65
N LEU A 40 5.73 -7.03 -14.35
CA LEU A 40 6.85 -6.15 -14.68
C LEU A 40 7.63 -5.70 -13.45
N LEU A 41 6.93 -5.24 -12.41
CA LEU A 41 7.56 -4.76 -11.17
C LEU A 41 8.31 -5.88 -10.45
N ARG A 42 7.74 -7.10 -10.43
CA ARG A 42 8.40 -8.28 -9.84
C ARG A 42 9.65 -8.67 -10.61
N TYR A 43 9.59 -8.64 -11.94
CA TYR A 43 10.74 -8.87 -12.79
C TYR A 43 11.85 -7.86 -12.49
N VAL A 44 11.52 -6.57 -12.44
CA VAL A 44 12.49 -5.51 -12.13
C VAL A 44 13.12 -5.72 -10.76
N ALA A 45 12.31 -5.97 -9.73
CA ALA A 45 12.79 -6.22 -8.37
C ALA A 45 13.75 -7.41 -8.29
N ARG A 46 13.49 -8.48 -9.04
CA ARG A 46 14.32 -9.69 -9.06
C ARG A 46 15.61 -9.48 -9.83
N GLN A 47 15.55 -8.89 -11.02
CA GLN A 47 16.68 -8.85 -11.96
C GLN A 47 17.60 -7.66 -11.75
N TYR A 48 17.06 -6.51 -11.33
CA TYR A 48 17.82 -5.26 -11.28
C TYR A 48 18.01 -4.71 -9.86
N LEU A 49 17.17 -5.09 -8.89
CA LEU A 49 17.24 -4.58 -7.51
C LEU A 49 17.71 -5.62 -6.49
N SER A 50 18.02 -6.84 -6.91
CA SER A 50 18.46 -7.94 -6.03
C SER A 50 17.47 -8.24 -4.89
N LEU A 51 16.16 -8.18 -5.17
CA LEU A 51 15.08 -8.48 -4.21
C LEU A 51 14.27 -9.75 -4.59
N PRO A 52 14.91 -10.93 -4.79
CA PRO A 52 14.21 -12.10 -5.32
C PRO A 52 13.12 -12.63 -4.39
N GLN A 53 13.29 -12.58 -3.07
CA GLN A 53 12.27 -13.02 -2.12
C GLN A 53 11.09 -12.03 -2.09
N SER A 54 11.35 -10.73 -1.99
CA SER A 54 10.29 -9.72 -1.98
C SER A 54 9.47 -9.71 -3.28
N SER A 55 10.10 -10.09 -4.39
CA SER A 55 9.44 -10.20 -5.70
C SER A 55 8.35 -11.28 -5.77
N THR A 56 8.29 -12.22 -4.82
CA THR A 56 7.29 -13.31 -4.84
C THR A 56 6.12 -13.10 -3.88
N TYR A 57 6.19 -12.11 -2.97
CA TYR A 57 5.11 -11.92 -2.01
C TYR A 57 3.82 -11.44 -2.69
N PRO A 58 2.67 -12.06 -2.40
CA PRO A 58 1.39 -11.61 -2.94
C PRO A 58 1.02 -10.23 -2.40
N LYS A 59 0.33 -9.41 -3.20
CA LYS A 59 -0.10 -8.06 -2.77
C LYS A 59 -1.01 -8.18 -1.55
N ARG A 60 -0.70 -7.38 -0.51
CA ARG A 60 -1.57 -7.14 0.64
C ARG A 60 -1.71 -5.63 0.82
N ALA A 61 -2.94 -5.12 0.87
CA ALA A 61 -3.14 -3.70 1.15
C ALA A 61 -2.73 -3.39 2.60
N ILE A 62 -2.26 -2.17 2.86
CA ILE A 62 -1.70 -1.76 4.16
C ILE A 62 -2.68 -2.03 5.31
N GLN A 63 -3.97 -1.73 5.13
CA GLN A 63 -5.04 -1.99 6.11
C GLN A 63 -5.19 -3.48 6.50
N PHE A 64 -4.93 -4.40 5.57
CA PHE A 64 -4.97 -5.84 5.82
C PHE A 64 -3.64 -6.39 6.35
N GLY A 65 -2.53 -5.75 6.01
CA GLY A 65 -1.20 -6.09 6.51
C GLY A 65 -1.03 -5.70 7.99
N SER A 66 -1.46 -4.49 8.33
CA SER A 66 -1.43 -3.91 9.69
C SER A 66 -2.53 -4.41 10.63
N ARG A 67 -3.52 -5.15 10.10
CA ARG A 67 -4.73 -5.58 10.82
C ARG A 67 -5.68 -4.44 11.21
N ILE A 68 -5.48 -3.21 10.72
CA ILE A 68 -6.38 -2.07 10.93
C ILE A 68 -7.81 -2.40 10.50
N ALA A 69 -7.98 -3.11 9.38
CA ALA A 69 -9.30 -3.53 8.91
C ALA A 69 -10.09 -4.43 9.89
N LYS A 70 -9.43 -5.03 10.90
CA LYS A 70 -10.11 -5.77 11.98
C LYS A 70 -10.53 -4.89 13.15
N LEU A 71 -9.86 -3.74 13.30
CA LEU A 71 -10.14 -2.77 14.34
C LEU A 71 -11.24 -1.81 13.90
N GLU A 72 -11.29 -1.46 12.61
CA GLU A 72 -12.30 -0.56 12.05
C GLU A 72 -13.72 -1.10 12.16
N SER A 73 -14.65 -0.25 12.60
CA SER A 73 -16.07 -0.53 12.50
C SER A 73 -16.50 -0.51 11.03
N ARG A 74 -17.49 -1.33 10.66
CA ARG A 74 -18.02 -1.37 9.27
C ARG A 74 -18.52 -0.03 8.73
N LYS A 75 -18.77 0.95 9.61
CA LYS A 75 -19.25 2.30 9.24
C LYS A 75 -18.13 3.34 9.18
N GLU A 76 -16.93 3.03 9.64
CA GLU A 76 -15.80 3.95 9.63
C GLU A 76 -15.14 3.98 8.25
N LYS A 77 -14.73 5.18 7.82
CA LYS A 77 -13.98 5.39 6.60
C LYS A 77 -12.50 5.58 6.94
N ALA A 78 -11.63 5.26 5.98
CA ALA A 78 -10.18 5.46 6.12
C ALA A 78 -9.77 6.94 6.34
N SER A 79 -10.65 7.90 6.03
CA SER A 79 -10.45 9.32 6.29
C SER A 79 -10.77 9.75 7.73
N ASP A 80 -11.46 8.90 8.50
CA ASP A 80 -12.00 9.26 9.80
C ASP A 80 -10.92 9.13 10.88
N GLN A 81 -10.96 9.99 11.90
CA GLN A 81 -10.10 9.81 13.06
C GLN A 81 -10.57 8.59 13.86
N CYS A 82 -9.64 7.65 14.08
CA CYS A 82 -9.90 6.46 14.88
C CYS A 82 -9.83 6.81 16.37
N SER A 83 -10.99 6.95 17.02
CA SER A 83 -11.09 7.25 18.46
C SER A 83 -10.41 6.22 19.37
N ARG A 84 -10.25 4.98 18.89
CA ARG A 84 -9.52 3.92 19.61
C ARG A 84 -7.99 4.11 19.63
N LEU A 85 -7.46 4.95 18.75
CA LEU A 85 -6.03 5.28 18.64
C LEU A 85 -5.71 6.67 19.15
N THR A 86 -6.72 7.50 19.42
CA THR A 86 -6.55 8.74 20.16
C THR A 86 -6.44 8.38 21.63
N THR A 87 -5.25 8.54 22.22
CA THR A 87 -5.10 8.49 23.68
C THR A 87 -5.97 9.58 24.28
N ASP A 88 -6.89 9.19 25.17
CA ASP A 88 -7.70 10.12 25.97
C ASP A 88 -6.79 10.94 26.90
N ASN A 89 -6.25 12.05 26.40
CA ASN A 89 -5.58 13.07 27.21
C ASN A 89 -6.61 14.08 27.75
N ASN A 90 -7.75 13.62 28.26
CA ASN A 90 -8.77 14.48 28.88
C ASN A 90 -9.12 13.96 30.29
N ASN A 91 -8.11 13.82 31.14
CA ASN A 91 -8.34 13.61 32.57
C ASN A 91 -7.26 14.30 33.41
N ILE A 92 -7.03 15.59 33.15
CA ILE A 92 -6.33 16.50 34.05
C ILE A 92 -7.07 17.84 33.99
N ASP A 93 -7.45 18.32 35.17
CA ASP A 93 -8.01 19.63 35.52
C ASP A 93 -9.52 19.87 35.30
N ASN A 94 -10.32 19.54 36.33
CA ASN A 94 -11.29 20.44 36.96
C ASN A 94 -11.85 19.79 38.25
N GLU A 95 -11.00 19.70 39.28
CA GLU A 95 -11.41 19.75 40.69
C GLU A 95 -10.65 20.95 41.30
N ASP A 96 -11.34 22.09 41.34
CA ASP A 96 -11.34 23.17 42.34
C ASP A 96 -11.87 24.48 41.73
#